data_AF-A0A1Y5DLM2-F1
#
_entry.id   AF-A0A1Y5DLM2-F1
#
_cell.length_a   1.000
_cell.length_b   1.000
_cell.length_c   1.000
_cell.angle_alpha   90.00
_cell.angle_beta   90.00
_cell.angle_gamma   90.00
#
_symmetry.space_group_name_H-M   'P 1'
#
loop_
_entity.id
_entity.type
_entity.pdbx_description
1 polymer ?
#
loop_
_entity_poly.entity_id
_entity_poly.type
_entity_poly.pdbx_seq_one_letter_code
_entity_poly.pdbx_strand_id
1 'polypeptide(L)'
;MRLMILALAFTASWATAQALEDVIYKKDGSVLRGTLIEQDFENGRYKIQLKGGSVFAISKDEITKIGKEAPLNNTVAADNGVHINIENNPTITQAPTQTLQQNPTLQTYGYTGDQNTEKRHSIRIGRMTKDVTNEDDNGIGYRGLNIAYQYNIDENIAFYTEYNNADLNSEIIDGENYQIDSHSKDNMSFSGIEASAMLSTNNYQGWQFYLGLGLFNETFESFGESDTATGAVFTLGMGYDWQPVQLQFRVSAHNSSDYSDEVFKTNNELTSSNAVLQLGFDF
;
A
#
# COMPACT_ATOMS: atom_id res chain seq x y z
N MET A 1 -23.22 -17.64 -11.69
CA MET A 1 -22.20 -16.69 -12.23
C MET A 1 -21.21 -16.16 -11.19
N ARG A 2 -21.25 -16.60 -9.92
CA ARG A 2 -20.51 -16.00 -8.80
C ARG A 2 -19.01 -16.37 -8.67
N LEU A 3 -18.50 -17.30 -9.49
CA LEU A 3 -17.06 -17.61 -9.56
C LEU A 3 -16.29 -16.78 -10.60
N MET A 4 -16.97 -16.02 -11.46
CA MET A 4 -16.30 -15.31 -12.56
C MET A 4 -15.79 -13.92 -12.16
N ILE A 5 -16.40 -13.27 -11.17
CA ILE A 5 -15.99 -11.93 -10.72
C ILE A 5 -14.75 -12.01 -9.81
N LEU A 6 -14.60 -13.08 -9.02
CA LEU A 6 -13.39 -13.31 -8.21
C LEU A 6 -12.19 -13.80 -9.04
N ALA A 7 -12.44 -14.44 -10.19
CA ALA A 7 -11.38 -14.88 -11.10
C ALA A 7 -10.80 -13.75 -11.99
N LEU A 8 -11.57 -12.68 -12.26
CA LEU A 8 -11.07 -11.53 -13.04
C LEU A 8 -10.15 -10.58 -12.25
N ALA A 9 -10.10 -10.68 -10.92
CA ALA A 9 -9.17 -9.90 -10.10
C ALA A 9 -7.73 -10.47 -10.10
N PHE A 10 -7.53 -11.71 -10.54
CA PHE A 10 -6.21 -12.37 -10.57
C PHE A 10 -5.49 -12.27 -11.92
N THR A 11 -6.06 -11.61 -12.93
CA THR A 11 -5.32 -11.23 -14.14
C THR A 11 -4.72 -9.84 -14.00
N ALA A 12 -4.10 -9.53 -12.86
CA ALA A 12 -3.12 -8.46 -12.82
C ALA A 12 -1.94 -8.96 -13.68
N SER A 13 -1.97 -8.57 -14.95
CA SER A 13 -0.86 -8.70 -15.87
C SER A 13 0.44 -8.41 -15.13
N TRP A 14 1.37 -9.35 -15.17
CA TRP A 14 2.75 -9.13 -14.76
C TRP A 14 3.30 -8.05 -15.70
N ALA A 15 3.05 -6.79 -15.35
CA ALA A 15 3.73 -5.66 -15.92
C ALA A 15 5.17 -5.82 -15.46
N THR A 16 6.02 -6.34 -16.33
CA THR A 16 7.46 -6.28 -16.12
C THR A 16 7.82 -4.81 -16.04
N ALA A 17 7.84 -4.25 -14.84
CA ALA A 17 8.37 -2.93 -14.59
C ALA A 17 9.81 -2.96 -15.11
N GLN A 18 10.08 -2.22 -16.19
CA GLN A 18 11.46 -1.98 -16.60
C GLN A 18 12.16 -1.37 -15.38
N ALA A 19 13.25 -1.99 -14.93
CA ALA A 19 13.95 -1.57 -13.73
C ALA A 19 14.55 -0.17 -13.93
N LEU A 20 13.82 0.88 -13.59
CA LEU A 20 14.29 2.27 -13.73
C LEU A 20 15.41 2.56 -12.72
N GLU A 21 16.41 3.33 -13.14
CA GLU A 21 17.46 3.87 -12.28
C GLU A 21 17.29 5.39 -12.09
N ASP A 22 17.69 5.89 -10.93
CA ASP A 22 17.73 7.32 -10.65
C ASP A 22 18.89 7.98 -11.40
N VAL A 23 18.62 9.17 -11.94
CA VAL A 23 19.58 9.93 -12.74
C VAL A 23 19.65 11.37 -12.23
N ILE A 24 20.86 11.83 -11.90
CA ILE A 24 21.15 13.23 -11.57
C ILE A 24 21.96 13.85 -12.71
N TYR A 25 21.41 14.89 -13.33
CA TYR A 25 22.10 15.76 -14.27
C TYR A 25 22.69 16.94 -13.52
N LYS A 26 24.02 17.06 -13.51
CA LYS A 26 24.73 18.18 -12.87
C LYS A 26 24.91 19.35 -13.83
N LYS A 27 25.15 20.55 -13.29
CA LYS A 27 25.39 21.77 -14.07
C LYS A 27 26.72 21.77 -14.81
N ASP A 28 27.69 20.98 -14.35
CA ASP A 28 28.97 20.74 -15.01
C ASP A 28 28.86 19.80 -16.23
N GLY A 29 27.65 19.29 -16.54
CA GLY A 29 27.38 18.38 -17.65
C GLY A 29 27.58 16.90 -17.31
N SER A 30 28.07 16.56 -16.12
CA SER A 30 28.19 15.17 -15.68
C SER A 30 26.83 14.57 -15.31
N VAL A 31 26.70 13.26 -15.49
CA VAL A 31 25.47 12.50 -15.23
C VAL A 31 25.78 11.34 -14.29
N LEU A 32 25.10 11.29 -13.16
CA LEU A 32 25.21 10.21 -12.18
C LEU A 32 23.99 9.30 -12.29
N ARG A 33 24.20 7.98 -12.38
CA ARG A 33 23.15 6.96 -12.57
C ARG A 33 23.26 5.88 -11.50
N GLY A 34 22.16 5.59 -10.80
CA GLY A 34 22.17 4.65 -9.69
C GLY A 34 20.88 4.67 -8.86
N THR A 35 21.02 4.45 -7.56
CA THR A 35 19.91 4.52 -6.60
C THR A 35 20.07 5.78 -5.77
N LEU A 36 19.07 6.65 -5.75
CA LEU A 36 19.06 7.82 -4.89
C LEU A 36 18.75 7.38 -3.46
N ILE A 37 19.72 7.50 -2.57
CA ILE A 37 19.64 6.98 -1.19
C ILE A 37 19.33 8.06 -0.16
N GLU A 38 19.41 9.35 -0.54
CA GLU A 38 19.06 10.47 0.33
C GLU A 38 18.54 11.67 -0.50
N GLN A 39 17.45 12.28 -0.03
CA GLN A 39 16.85 13.49 -0.61
C GLN A 39 16.44 14.44 0.53
N ASP A 40 17.33 15.34 0.90
CA ASP A 40 17.09 16.38 1.91
C ASP A 40 16.62 17.65 1.18
N PHE A 41 15.30 17.86 1.14
CA PHE A 41 14.69 19.01 0.46
C PHE A 41 14.91 20.33 1.19
N GLU A 42 15.08 20.28 2.52
CA GLU A 42 15.25 21.47 3.37
C GLU A 42 16.65 22.05 3.24
N ASN A 43 17.68 21.19 3.31
CA ASN A 43 19.07 21.61 3.19
C ASN A 43 19.63 21.46 1.78
N GLY A 44 18.83 20.94 0.85
CA GLY A 44 19.20 20.79 -0.56
C GLY A 44 20.36 19.81 -0.78
N ARG A 45 20.36 18.67 -0.10
CA ARG A 45 21.42 17.65 -0.21
C ARG A 45 20.88 16.35 -0.79
N TYR A 46 21.64 15.77 -1.71
CA TYR A 46 21.26 14.55 -2.41
C TYR A 46 22.40 13.54 -2.35
N LYS A 47 22.10 12.26 -2.13
CA LYS A 47 23.09 11.18 -2.23
C LYS A 47 22.65 10.11 -3.21
N ILE A 48 23.54 9.75 -4.13
CA ILE A 48 23.31 8.68 -5.11
C ILE A 48 24.37 7.59 -4.96
N GLN A 49 23.92 6.34 -4.91
CA GLN A 49 24.78 5.15 -4.93
C GLN A 49 24.83 4.59 -6.34
N LEU A 50 26.03 4.52 -6.93
CA LEU A 50 26.24 3.92 -8.25
C LEU A 50 26.25 2.39 -8.17
N LYS A 51 26.06 1.69 -9.30
CA LYS A 51 26.08 0.22 -9.37
C LYS A 51 27.37 -0.45 -8.83
N GLY A 52 28.48 0.29 -8.77
CA GLY A 52 29.74 -0.15 -8.17
C GLY A 52 29.83 0.03 -6.65
N GLY A 53 28.76 0.46 -5.98
CA GLY A 53 28.69 0.68 -4.53
C GLY A 53 29.20 2.05 -4.07
N SER A 54 29.86 2.83 -4.93
CA SER A 54 30.31 4.19 -4.62
C SER A 54 29.14 5.14 -4.37
N VAL A 55 29.25 5.96 -3.34
CA VAL A 55 28.24 6.96 -2.95
C VAL A 55 28.78 8.36 -3.24
N PHE A 56 27.97 9.17 -3.91
CA PHE A 56 28.26 10.58 -4.17
C PHE A 56 27.24 11.45 -3.45
N ALA A 57 27.73 12.47 -2.73
CA ALA A 57 26.90 13.54 -2.18
C ALA A 57 26.98 14.76 -3.12
N ILE A 58 25.83 15.34 -3.44
CA ILE A 58 25.68 16.45 -4.38
C ILE A 58 24.75 17.49 -3.76
N SER A 59 25.11 18.76 -3.88
CA SER A 59 24.27 19.87 -3.43
C SER A 59 23.27 20.29 -4.50
N LYS A 60 22.10 20.78 -4.09
CA LYS A 60 20.99 21.21 -4.97
C LYS A 60 21.44 22.26 -5.99
N ASP A 61 22.35 23.15 -5.59
CA ASP A 61 22.89 24.19 -6.47
C ASP A 61 23.76 23.63 -7.60
N GLU A 62 24.24 22.40 -7.50
CA GLU A 62 25.01 21.71 -8.53
C GLU A 62 24.12 20.91 -9.50
N ILE A 63 22.82 20.78 -9.20
CA ILE A 63 21.88 19.93 -9.92
C ILE A 63 21.09 20.76 -10.93
N THR A 64 20.99 20.23 -12.15
CA THR A 64 20.14 20.74 -13.23
C THR A 64 18.80 20.01 -13.26
N LYS A 65 18.81 18.68 -13.11
CA LYS A 65 17.61 17.84 -13.18
C LYS A 65 17.83 16.52 -12.45
N ILE A 66 16.79 16.01 -11.80
CA ILE A 66 16.72 14.64 -11.28
C ILE A 66 15.60 13.91 -12.03
N GLY A 67 15.81 12.66 -12.42
CA GLY A 67 14.80 11.85 -13.12
C GLY A 67 14.99 10.36 -12.89
N LYS A 68 14.07 9.57 -13.45
CA LYS A 68 14.17 8.10 -13.53
C LYS A 68 14.24 7.69 -14.99
N GLU A 69 15.22 6.87 -15.34
CA GLU A 69 15.45 6.43 -16.72
C GLU A 69 15.71 4.93 -16.79
N ALA A 70 15.52 4.35 -17.98
CA ALA A 70 15.91 2.96 -18.21
C ALA A 70 17.44 2.82 -18.05
N PRO A 71 17.93 1.68 -17.52
CA PRO A 71 19.35 1.39 -17.43
C PRO A 71 19.98 1.45 -18.81
N LEU A 72 21.20 1.98 -18.88
CA LEU A 72 21.99 1.89 -20.11
C LEU A 72 22.17 0.40 -20.47
N ASN A 73 21.59 -0.01 -21.60
CA ASN A 73 21.86 -1.32 -22.20
C ASN A 73 23.31 -1.33 -22.66
N ASN A 74 24.22 -1.83 -21.82
CA ASN A 74 25.56 -2.19 -22.26
C ASN A 74 25.51 -3.50 -23.06
N THR A 75 24.79 -3.49 -24.18
CA THR A 75 25.06 -4.43 -25.28
C THR A 75 26.03 -3.76 -26.23
N VAL A 76 27.23 -3.48 -25.75
CA VAL A 76 28.40 -3.47 -26.64
C VAL A 76 28.86 -4.91 -26.65
N ALA A 77 28.23 -5.72 -27.51
CA ALA A 77 28.90 -6.90 -28.01
C ALA A 77 30.24 -6.39 -28.57
N ALA A 78 31.33 -6.89 -27.99
CA ALA A 78 32.65 -6.76 -28.56
C ALA A 78 32.64 -7.46 -29.92
N ASP A 79 32.30 -6.74 -30.98
CA ASP A 79 32.58 -7.19 -32.33
C ASP A 79 32.74 -5.98 -33.28
N ASN A 80 33.87 -5.96 -33.96
CA ASN A 80 34.42 -4.92 -34.85
C ASN A 80 35.10 -3.69 -34.20
N GLY A 81 35.96 -3.94 -33.21
CA GLY A 81 37.05 -3.02 -32.90
C GLY A 81 38.18 -3.15 -33.92
N VAL A 82 38.63 -2.05 -34.52
CA VAL A 82 39.86 -1.99 -35.31
C VAL A 82 41.02 -2.53 -34.46
N HIS A 83 41.66 -3.61 -34.91
CA HIS A 83 42.89 -4.12 -34.29
C HIS A 83 44.05 -3.16 -34.60
N ILE A 84 44.31 -2.20 -33.70
CA ILE A 84 45.58 -1.46 -33.72
C ILE A 84 46.60 -2.29 -32.93
N ASN A 85 47.47 -3.00 -33.64
CA ASN A 85 48.63 -3.62 -33.03
C ASN A 85 49.67 -2.53 -32.75
N ILE A 86 49.71 -2.02 -31.51
CA ILE A 86 50.77 -1.13 -31.05
C ILE A 86 51.86 -2.02 -30.45
N GLU A 87 52.82 -2.44 -31.27
CA GLU A 87 54.12 -2.86 -30.74
C GLU A 87 54.84 -1.62 -30.21
N ASN A 88 54.79 -1.42 -28.91
CA ASN A 88 55.68 -0.48 -28.25
C ASN A 88 56.19 -1.10 -26.95
N ASN A 89 57.28 -1.85 -27.08
CA ASN A 89 58.13 -2.26 -25.99
C ASN A 89 59.17 -1.16 -25.72
N PRO A 90 58.94 -0.30 -24.73
CA PRO A 90 60.04 0.13 -23.89
C PRO A 90 59.73 -0.29 -22.46
N THR A 91 60.63 -1.07 -21.89
CA THR A 91 60.71 -1.31 -20.45
C THR A 91 61.01 0.03 -19.78
N ILE A 92 59.99 0.71 -19.27
CA ILE A 92 60.17 1.91 -18.45
C ILE A 92 60.24 1.46 -17.00
N THR A 93 61.46 1.33 -16.48
CA THR A 93 61.73 1.19 -15.05
C THR A 93 61.51 2.54 -14.37
N GLN A 94 60.27 2.84 -13.98
CA GLN A 94 59.98 3.94 -13.06
C GLN A 94 59.75 3.37 -11.67
N ALA A 95 60.63 3.72 -10.73
CA ALA A 95 60.36 3.55 -9.31
C ALA A 95 59.19 4.48 -8.92
N PRO A 96 58.19 4.01 -8.16
CA PRO A 96 57.13 4.89 -7.69
C PRO A 96 57.69 5.83 -6.61
N THR A 97 57.94 7.08 -6.97
CA THR A 97 58.11 8.18 -6.01
C THR A 97 57.02 9.22 -6.22
N GLN A 98 55.81 8.87 -5.79
CA GLN A 98 54.84 9.85 -5.32
C GLN A 98 54.18 9.31 -4.06
N THR A 99 54.68 9.75 -2.91
CA THR A 99 53.88 9.74 -1.68
C THR A 99 52.80 10.80 -1.87
N LEU A 100 51.65 10.40 -2.42
CA LEU A 100 50.41 11.13 -2.17
C LEU A 100 50.15 10.98 -0.68
N GLN A 101 50.53 11.99 0.10
CA GLN A 101 50.07 12.18 1.45
C GLN A 101 48.58 12.54 1.36
N GLN A 102 47.74 11.51 1.15
CA GLN A 102 46.33 11.59 1.48
C GLN A 102 46.30 11.76 2.99
N ASN A 103 46.09 12.99 3.46
CA ASN A 103 45.54 13.19 4.79
C ASN A 103 44.11 12.67 4.73
N PRO A 104 43.77 11.56 5.41
CA PRO A 104 42.38 11.22 5.60
C PRO A 104 41.85 12.17 6.68
N THR A 105 41.47 13.39 6.31
CA THR A 105 40.51 14.13 7.13
C THR A 105 39.13 13.55 6.84
N LEU A 106 38.94 12.28 7.20
CA LEU A 106 37.62 11.75 7.48
C LEU A 106 37.18 12.47 8.75
N GLN A 107 36.58 13.65 8.59
CA GLN A 107 35.68 14.14 9.60
C GLN A 107 34.51 13.15 9.61
N THR A 108 34.56 12.23 10.57
CA THR A 108 33.37 11.54 11.05
C THR A 108 32.42 12.61 11.55
N TYR A 109 31.62 13.17 10.64
CA TYR A 109 30.35 13.74 11.00
C TYR A 109 29.52 12.56 11.49
N GLY A 110 29.47 12.41 12.81
CA GLY A 110 28.47 11.58 13.46
C GLY A 110 27.11 12.14 13.10
N TYR A 111 26.58 11.70 11.97
CA TYR A 111 25.20 11.95 11.59
C TYR A 111 24.35 11.06 12.50
N THR A 112 23.88 11.64 13.60
CA THR A 112 22.62 11.22 14.21
C THR A 112 21.53 11.67 13.24
N GLY A 113 21.34 10.91 12.17
CA GLY A 113 20.18 11.12 11.31
C GLY A 113 18.94 11.08 12.17
N ASP A 114 18.05 12.04 11.95
CA ASP A 114 16.68 11.91 12.40
C ASP A 114 16.27 10.49 12.01
N GLN A 115 16.06 9.66 13.04
CA GLN A 115 15.49 8.34 12.84
C GLN A 115 14.16 8.63 12.18
N ASN A 116 14.00 8.24 10.91
CA ASN A 116 12.73 8.31 10.22
C ASN A 116 11.75 7.54 11.10
N THR A 117 10.97 8.25 11.92
CA THR A 117 10.10 7.61 12.91
C THR A 117 9.02 6.91 12.12
N GLU A 118 9.14 5.59 12.00
CA GLU A 118 8.13 4.76 11.37
C GLU A 118 6.80 5.01 12.07
N LYS A 119 5.85 5.55 11.31
CA LYS A 119 4.49 5.75 11.80
C LYS A 119 3.81 4.40 11.84
N ARG A 120 3.69 3.88 13.05
CA ARG A 120 3.17 2.53 13.30
C ARG A 120 1.68 2.53 13.53
N HIS A 121 1.08 3.70 13.74
CA HIS A 121 -0.32 3.81 14.11
C HIS A 121 -1.09 4.59 13.06
N SER A 122 -2.28 4.10 12.74
CA SER A 122 -3.23 4.81 11.88
C SER A 122 -4.61 4.82 12.52
N ILE A 123 -5.26 5.98 12.50
CA ILE A 123 -6.70 6.09 12.77
C ILE A 123 -7.40 6.51 11.49
N ARG A 124 -8.51 5.85 11.17
CA ARG A 124 -9.26 6.08 9.94
C ARG A 124 -10.73 6.29 10.23
N ILE A 125 -11.36 7.14 9.42
CA ILE A 125 -12.80 7.36 9.41
C ILE A 125 -13.30 7.28 7.98
N GLY A 126 -14.46 6.66 7.79
CA GLY A 126 -14.97 6.37 6.47
C GLY A 126 -16.46 6.22 6.38
N ARG A 127 -16.91 6.03 5.14
CA ARG A 127 -18.26 5.60 4.81
C ARG A 127 -18.24 4.13 4.48
N MET A 128 -19.24 3.42 4.96
CA MET A 128 -19.42 1.98 4.69
C MET A 128 -20.78 1.70 4.06
N THR A 129 -20.84 0.63 3.28
CA THR A 129 -22.06 -0.01 2.79
C THR A 129 -21.97 -1.51 3.04
N LYS A 130 -23.00 -2.12 3.61
CA LYS A 130 -23.04 -3.54 3.93
C LYS A 130 -24.28 -4.16 3.35
N ASP A 131 -24.11 -5.25 2.61
CA ASP A 131 -25.19 -6.00 2.02
C ASP A 131 -25.27 -7.37 2.69
N VAL A 132 -26.49 -7.84 2.97
CA VAL A 132 -26.77 -9.20 3.42
C VAL A 132 -27.77 -9.79 2.44
N THR A 133 -27.36 -10.83 1.70
CA THR A 133 -28.14 -11.38 0.58
C THR A 133 -28.17 -12.90 0.60
N ASN A 134 -29.23 -13.47 0.04
CA ASN A 134 -29.41 -14.92 -0.13
C ASN A 134 -28.84 -15.43 -1.46
N GLU A 135 -29.09 -16.71 -1.76
CA GLU A 135 -28.65 -17.35 -3.00
C GLU A 135 -29.27 -16.78 -4.28
N ASP A 136 -30.37 -16.03 -4.18
CA ASP A 136 -31.06 -15.36 -5.30
C ASP A 136 -30.66 -13.87 -5.41
N ASP A 137 -29.60 -13.43 -4.72
CA ASP A 137 -29.21 -12.02 -4.62
C ASP A 137 -30.31 -11.10 -4.06
N ASN A 138 -31.26 -11.65 -3.31
CA ASN A 138 -32.28 -10.89 -2.58
C ASN A 138 -31.81 -10.63 -1.15
N GLY A 139 -32.09 -9.45 -0.60
CA GLY A 139 -31.59 -9.10 0.71
C GLY A 139 -31.82 -7.65 1.11
N ILE A 140 -30.94 -7.16 1.99
CA ILE A 140 -31.00 -5.78 2.50
C ILE A 140 -29.61 -5.15 2.52
N GLY A 141 -29.59 -3.84 2.32
CA GLY A 141 -28.39 -3.02 2.32
C GLY A 141 -28.42 -1.96 3.42
N TYR A 142 -27.29 -1.80 4.10
CA TYR A 142 -27.05 -0.82 5.15
C TYR A 142 -26.03 0.21 4.68
N ARG A 143 -26.14 1.45 5.16
CA ARG A 143 -25.17 2.51 4.88
C ARG A 143 -24.86 3.30 6.13
N GLY A 144 -23.58 3.57 6.35
CA GLY A 144 -23.17 4.14 7.63
C GLY A 144 -21.79 4.76 7.66
N LEU A 145 -21.28 4.79 8.89
CA LEU A 145 -19.95 5.28 9.24
C LEU A 145 -19.09 4.11 9.71
N ASN A 146 -17.80 4.25 9.43
CA ASN A 146 -16.79 3.33 9.89
C ASN A 146 -15.67 4.11 10.56
N ILE A 147 -15.19 3.60 11.69
CA ILE A 147 -13.98 4.07 12.37
C ILE A 147 -13.05 2.88 12.51
N ALA A 148 -11.77 3.08 12.20
CA ALA A 148 -10.79 2.02 12.28
C ALA A 148 -9.47 2.46 12.89
N TYR A 149 -8.76 1.48 13.42
CA TYR A 149 -7.42 1.61 13.94
C TYR A 149 -6.54 0.50 13.36
N GLN A 150 -5.34 0.88 12.92
CA GLN A 150 -4.31 -0.03 12.45
C GLN A 150 -3.03 0.16 13.25
N TYR A 151 -2.39 -0.95 13.61
CA TYR A 151 -1.06 -1.00 14.17
C TYR A 151 -0.13 -1.81 13.25
N ASN A 152 0.86 -1.14 12.66
CA ASN A 152 1.87 -1.75 11.82
C ASN A 152 2.94 -2.41 12.69
N ILE A 153 3.04 -3.74 12.58
CA ILE A 153 4.11 -4.51 13.23
C ILE A 153 5.41 -4.27 12.46
N ASP A 154 5.31 -4.36 11.12
CA ASP A 154 6.37 -4.07 10.16
C ASP A 154 5.76 -3.54 8.84
N GLU A 155 6.59 -3.47 7.79
CA GLU A 155 6.19 -2.98 6.47
C GLU A 155 5.13 -3.85 5.77
N ASN A 156 4.97 -5.12 6.16
CA ASN A 156 4.08 -6.08 5.53
C ASN A 156 2.96 -6.59 6.44
N ILE A 157 3.11 -6.50 7.75
CA ILE A 157 2.18 -7.09 8.72
C ILE A 157 1.59 -6.00 9.59
N ALA A 158 0.27 -5.99 9.69
CA ALA A 158 -0.46 -5.10 10.59
C ALA A 158 -1.57 -5.82 11.36
N PHE A 159 -1.84 -5.34 12.57
CA PHE A 159 -3.08 -5.60 13.27
C PHE A 159 -4.07 -4.49 12.93
N TYR A 160 -5.34 -4.86 12.77
CA TYR A 160 -6.38 -3.93 12.35
C TYR A 160 -7.69 -4.22 13.06
N THR A 161 -8.37 -3.17 13.48
CA THR A 161 -9.71 -3.27 14.08
C THR A 161 -10.58 -2.13 13.64
N GLU A 162 -11.88 -2.38 13.57
CA GLU A 162 -12.87 -1.39 13.18
C GLU A 162 -14.16 -1.50 13.97
N TYR A 163 -14.86 -0.37 14.02
CA TYR A 163 -16.23 -0.26 14.44
C TYR A 163 -17.07 0.28 13.28
N ASN A 164 -18.16 -0.41 12.99
CA ASN A 164 -19.15 -0.05 12.00
C ASN A 164 -20.46 0.32 12.69
N ASN A 165 -21.12 1.36 12.18
CA ASN A 165 -22.49 1.69 12.56
C ASN A 165 -23.23 2.21 11.32
N ALA A 166 -24.40 1.64 11.03
CA ALA A 166 -25.15 1.91 9.82
C ALA A 166 -26.66 1.73 10.04
N ASP A 167 -27.44 2.43 9.23
CA ASP A 167 -28.89 2.29 9.20
C ASP A 167 -29.32 1.57 7.93
N LEU A 168 -30.51 0.97 7.96
CA LEU A 168 -31.10 0.36 6.77
C LEU A 168 -31.23 1.41 5.66
N ASN A 169 -30.76 1.06 4.47
CA ASN A 169 -30.71 1.98 3.34
C ASN A 169 -31.50 1.48 2.13
N SER A 170 -31.37 0.21 1.79
CA SER A 170 -31.93 -0.39 0.58
C SER A 170 -32.46 -1.81 0.81
N GLU A 171 -33.42 -2.18 -0.03
CA GLU A 171 -33.83 -3.56 -0.26
C GLU A 171 -33.12 -4.02 -1.54
N ILE A 172 -32.62 -5.24 -1.54
CA ILE A 172 -31.90 -5.81 -2.67
C ILE A 172 -32.81 -6.86 -3.29
N ILE A 173 -33.14 -6.70 -4.56
CA ILE A 173 -33.99 -7.64 -5.31
C ILE A 173 -33.26 -8.01 -6.60
N ASP A 174 -32.97 -9.29 -6.79
CA ASP A 174 -32.24 -9.81 -7.97
C ASP A 174 -30.89 -9.08 -8.19
N GLY A 175 -30.22 -8.70 -7.10
CA GLY A 175 -28.96 -7.94 -7.09
C GLY A 175 -29.08 -6.43 -7.35
N GLU A 176 -30.29 -5.91 -7.55
CA GLU A 176 -30.54 -4.49 -7.71
C GLU A 176 -30.97 -3.82 -6.41
N ASN A 177 -30.45 -2.61 -6.16
CA ASN A 177 -30.71 -1.84 -4.96
C ASN A 177 -31.93 -0.91 -5.12
N TYR A 178 -32.96 -1.16 -4.33
CA TYR A 178 -34.18 -0.36 -4.25
C TYR A 178 -34.20 0.45 -2.95
N GLN A 179 -34.46 1.75 -3.04
CA GLN A 179 -34.48 2.61 -1.86
C GLN A 179 -35.72 2.35 -1.01
N ILE A 180 -35.52 2.11 0.28
CA ILE A 180 -36.62 1.87 1.24
C ILE A 180 -37.15 3.20 1.80
N ASP A 181 -38.45 3.25 2.08
CA ASP A 181 -39.15 4.36 2.74
C ASP A 181 -38.60 4.67 4.14
N SER A 182 -38.62 5.96 4.53
CA SER A 182 -38.02 6.42 5.78
C SER A 182 -38.57 5.76 7.04
N HIS A 183 -39.86 5.41 7.07
CA HIS A 183 -40.49 4.79 8.25
C HIS A 183 -39.91 3.41 8.59
N SER A 184 -39.43 2.66 7.58
CA SER A 184 -38.78 1.36 7.80
C SER A 184 -37.31 1.52 8.17
N LYS A 185 -36.67 2.64 7.78
CA LYS A 185 -35.26 2.93 8.09
C LYS A 185 -35.03 3.21 9.56
N ASP A 186 -35.94 3.95 10.18
CA ASP A 186 -35.78 4.39 11.57
C ASP A 186 -35.83 3.23 12.58
N ASN A 187 -36.31 2.05 12.18
CA ASN A 187 -36.49 0.89 13.06
C ASN A 187 -35.44 -0.21 12.87
N MET A 188 -34.54 -0.07 11.89
CA MET A 188 -33.56 -1.09 11.55
C MET A 188 -32.15 -0.50 11.45
N SER A 189 -31.27 -0.96 12.33
CA SER A 189 -29.88 -0.50 12.38
C SER A 189 -28.91 -1.66 12.58
N PHE A 190 -27.65 -1.36 12.32
CA PHE A 190 -26.53 -2.28 12.36
C PHE A 190 -25.38 -1.62 13.12
N SER A 191 -24.74 -2.38 14.00
CA SER A 191 -23.41 -2.03 14.51
C SER A 191 -22.54 -3.26 14.64
N GLY A 192 -21.22 -3.10 14.50
CA GLY A 192 -20.32 -4.24 14.58
C GLY A 192 -18.88 -3.86 14.85
N ILE A 193 -18.13 -4.79 15.42
CA ILE A 193 -16.70 -4.70 15.65
C ILE A 193 -16.01 -5.83 14.89
N GLU A 194 -14.90 -5.50 14.24
CA GLU A 194 -14.05 -6.49 13.58
C GLU A 194 -12.60 -6.35 14.06
N ALA A 195 -11.88 -7.47 14.10
CA ALA A 195 -10.46 -7.53 14.39
C ALA A 195 -9.77 -8.51 13.43
N SER A 196 -8.72 -8.05 12.77
CA SER A 196 -8.04 -8.76 11.69
C SER A 196 -6.53 -8.63 11.76
N ALA A 197 -5.83 -9.67 11.28
CA ALA A 197 -4.43 -9.58 10.88
C ALA A 197 -4.37 -9.27 9.37
N MET A 198 -3.49 -8.36 8.97
CA MET A 198 -3.34 -7.91 7.59
C MET A 198 -1.94 -8.25 7.06
N LEU A 199 -1.90 -8.77 5.83
CA LEU A 199 -0.69 -8.88 5.02
C LEU A 199 -0.77 -7.84 3.90
N SER A 200 0.29 -7.07 3.73
CA SER A 200 0.31 -5.85 2.93
C SER A 200 1.60 -5.73 2.12
N THR A 201 1.52 -5.11 0.94
CA THR A 201 2.71 -4.82 0.13
C THR A 201 3.61 -3.78 0.76
N ASN A 202 3.03 -2.78 1.45
CA ASN A 202 3.76 -1.70 2.13
C ASN A 202 2.82 -0.93 3.07
N ASN A 203 3.09 -0.95 4.37
CA ASN A 203 2.29 -0.28 5.40
C ASN A 203 2.72 1.16 5.71
N TYR A 204 3.82 1.65 5.13
CA TYR A 204 4.41 2.92 5.53
C TYR A 204 4.24 4.05 4.53
N GLN A 205 4.35 3.81 3.22
CA GLN A 205 4.23 4.90 2.24
C GLN A 205 3.91 4.42 0.84
N GLY A 206 3.07 5.17 0.12
CA GLY A 206 2.75 4.92 -1.28
C GLY A 206 1.61 3.91 -1.43
N TRP A 207 1.65 3.14 -2.52
CA TRP A 207 0.61 2.16 -2.82
C TRP A 207 0.62 1.00 -1.83
N GLN A 208 -0.55 0.77 -1.23
CA GLN A 208 -0.81 -0.35 -0.36
C GLN A 208 -1.84 -1.27 -1.01
N PHE A 209 -1.51 -2.56 -1.12
CA PHE A 209 -2.47 -3.62 -1.41
C PHE A 209 -2.39 -4.63 -0.28
N TYR A 210 -3.54 -5.02 0.25
CA TYR A 210 -3.57 -5.89 1.40
C TYR A 210 -4.70 -6.90 1.36
N LEU A 211 -4.48 -7.99 2.08
CA LEU A 211 -5.47 -8.97 2.45
C LEU A 211 -5.52 -9.06 3.98
N GLY A 212 -6.72 -9.33 4.50
CA GLY A 212 -6.96 -9.45 5.92
C GLY A 212 -7.76 -10.71 6.24
N LEU A 213 -7.45 -11.32 7.37
CA LEU A 213 -8.22 -12.41 7.96
C LEU A 213 -8.51 -12.07 9.41
N GLY A 214 -9.76 -12.25 9.81
CA GLY A 214 -10.19 -11.82 11.13
C GLY A 214 -11.48 -12.46 11.61
N LEU A 215 -11.96 -11.91 12.72
CA LEU A 215 -13.21 -12.26 13.36
C LEU A 215 -14.08 -11.01 13.50
N PHE A 216 -15.39 -11.20 13.52
CA PHE A 216 -16.36 -10.12 13.72
C PHE A 216 -17.41 -10.47 14.77
N ASN A 217 -17.98 -9.43 15.35
CA ASN A 217 -19.21 -9.47 16.13
C ASN A 217 -20.10 -8.31 15.66
N GLU A 218 -21.30 -8.65 15.20
CA GLU A 218 -22.26 -7.74 14.63
C GLU A 218 -23.58 -7.84 15.39
N THR A 219 -24.26 -6.72 15.58
CA THR A 219 -25.56 -6.59 16.23
C THR A 219 -26.51 -5.88 15.28
N PHE A 220 -27.66 -6.51 15.04
CA PHE A 220 -28.74 -5.99 14.22
C PHE A 220 -29.91 -5.67 15.12
N GLU A 221 -30.40 -4.44 15.06
CA GLU A 221 -31.59 -4.01 15.78
C GLU A 221 -32.76 -3.93 14.81
N SER A 222 -33.89 -4.52 15.19
CA SER A 222 -35.14 -4.50 14.44
C SER A 222 -36.32 -4.33 15.39
N PHE A 223 -37.01 -3.20 15.31
CA PHE A 223 -38.20 -2.89 16.13
C PHE A 223 -37.99 -3.05 17.66
N GLY A 224 -36.78 -2.75 18.15
CA GLY A 224 -36.42 -2.83 19.58
C GLY A 224 -36.00 -4.22 20.07
N GLU A 225 -35.94 -5.21 19.18
CA GLU A 225 -35.25 -6.47 19.42
C GLU A 225 -33.86 -6.43 18.76
N SER A 226 -32.89 -7.10 19.38
CA SER A 226 -31.52 -7.16 18.88
C SER A 226 -31.07 -8.60 18.74
N ASP A 227 -30.57 -8.96 17.56
CA ASP A 227 -29.96 -10.25 17.27
C ASP A 227 -28.49 -10.04 16.88
N THR A 228 -27.63 -11.01 17.18
CA THR A 228 -26.18 -10.90 16.97
C THR A 228 -25.68 -11.93 15.97
N ALA A 229 -24.65 -11.58 15.20
CA ALA A 229 -23.93 -12.52 14.35
C ALA A 229 -22.44 -12.47 14.66
N THR A 230 -21.81 -13.64 14.77
CA THR A 230 -20.38 -13.76 14.96
C THR A 230 -19.77 -14.71 13.93
N GLY A 231 -18.53 -14.44 13.52
CA GLY A 231 -17.92 -15.30 12.52
C GLY A 231 -16.56 -14.83 12.07
N ALA A 232 -16.16 -15.36 10.91
CA ALA A 232 -14.90 -15.04 10.28
C ALA A 232 -15.10 -14.00 9.16
N VAL A 233 -14.12 -13.11 9.02
CA VAL A 233 -14.09 -12.10 7.96
C VAL A 233 -12.83 -12.26 7.12
N PHE A 234 -12.99 -12.15 5.80
CA PHE A 234 -11.91 -12.01 4.84
C PHE A 234 -12.01 -10.64 4.19
N THR A 235 -10.90 -9.92 4.14
CA THR A 235 -10.84 -8.55 3.63
C THR A 235 -9.81 -8.42 2.52
N LEU A 236 -10.17 -7.69 1.47
CA LEU A 236 -9.25 -7.19 0.46
C LEU A 236 -9.30 -5.67 0.48
N GLY A 237 -8.15 -5.02 0.35
CA GLY A 237 -8.15 -3.57 0.21
C GLY A 237 -6.94 -3.02 -0.51
N MET A 238 -7.10 -1.76 -0.88
CA MET A 238 -6.11 -0.98 -1.58
C MET A 238 -6.17 0.46 -1.13
N GLY A 239 -5.03 1.14 -1.16
CA GLY A 239 -4.97 2.55 -0.85
C GLY A 239 -3.66 3.18 -1.19
N TYR A 240 -3.56 4.45 -0.83
CA TYR A 240 -2.36 5.23 -1.00
C TYR A 240 -2.07 6.02 0.29
N ASP A 241 -0.84 5.90 0.78
CA ASP A 241 -0.34 6.63 1.94
C ASP A 241 0.63 7.74 1.50
N TRP A 242 0.27 8.99 1.76
CA TRP A 242 1.11 10.16 1.48
C TRP A 242 2.01 10.56 2.64
N GLN A 243 1.81 10.01 3.84
CA GLN A 243 2.36 10.43 5.13
C GLN A 243 2.26 11.95 5.37
N PRO A 244 1.41 12.43 6.29
CA PRO A 244 0.70 11.68 7.34
C PRO A 244 -0.70 11.21 6.96
N VAL A 245 -1.14 11.41 5.71
CA VAL A 245 -2.53 11.18 5.31
C VAL A 245 -2.60 9.97 4.39
N GLN A 246 -3.64 9.15 4.53
CA GLN A 246 -3.89 8.03 3.64
C GLN A 246 -5.35 7.93 3.19
N LEU A 247 -5.57 7.36 2.02
CA LEU A 247 -6.89 7.03 1.48
C LEU A 247 -6.96 5.53 1.24
N GLN A 248 -7.99 4.87 1.76
CA GLN A 248 -8.14 3.42 1.73
C GLN A 248 -9.53 3.03 1.21
N PHE A 249 -9.57 2.04 0.34
CA PHE A 249 -10.78 1.36 -0.08
C PHE A 249 -10.65 -0.13 0.23
N ARG A 250 -11.66 -0.72 0.87
CA ARG A 250 -11.71 -2.16 1.12
C ARG A 250 -13.07 -2.76 0.80
N VAL A 251 -13.03 -4.07 0.55
CA VAL A 251 -14.18 -4.95 0.50
C VAL A 251 -13.93 -6.14 1.41
N SER A 252 -14.96 -6.56 2.15
CA SER A 252 -14.90 -7.65 3.11
C SER A 252 -16.05 -8.60 2.89
N ALA A 253 -15.80 -9.90 3.08
CA ALA A 253 -16.79 -10.96 3.05
C ALA A 253 -16.88 -11.59 4.45
N HIS A 254 -18.10 -11.71 4.96
CA HIS A 254 -18.39 -12.19 6.30
C HIS A 254 -19.09 -13.54 6.20
N ASN A 255 -18.55 -14.52 6.90
CA ASN A 255 -19.11 -15.87 6.96
C ASN A 255 -19.61 -16.17 8.37
N SER A 256 -20.92 -16.41 8.50
CA SER A 256 -21.58 -16.84 9.72
C SER A 256 -22.92 -17.49 9.39
N SER A 257 -23.26 -18.59 10.07
CA SER A 257 -24.59 -19.19 10.05
C SER A 257 -25.63 -18.34 10.80
N ASP A 258 -25.18 -17.47 11.70
CA ASP A 258 -26.04 -16.68 12.58
C ASP A 258 -26.92 -15.70 11.78
N TYR A 259 -26.49 -15.32 10.56
CA TYR A 259 -27.32 -14.51 9.68
C TYR A 259 -28.65 -15.19 9.36
N SER A 260 -28.65 -16.44 8.90
CA SER A 260 -29.88 -17.16 8.58
C SER A 260 -30.65 -17.56 9.83
N ASP A 261 -29.92 -18.03 10.85
CA ASP A 261 -30.52 -18.77 11.97
C ASP A 261 -31.02 -17.84 13.09
N GLU A 262 -30.27 -16.78 13.39
CA GLU A 262 -30.54 -15.89 14.52
C GLU A 262 -31.09 -14.55 14.08
N VAL A 263 -30.41 -13.88 13.13
CA VAL A 263 -30.71 -12.50 12.74
C VAL A 263 -31.94 -12.41 11.84
N PHE A 264 -31.96 -13.14 10.72
CA PHE A 264 -33.03 -13.04 9.73
C PHE A 264 -34.06 -14.18 9.81
N LYS A 265 -33.78 -15.21 10.62
CA LYS A 265 -34.68 -16.35 10.92
C LYS A 265 -35.30 -16.93 9.63
N THR A 266 -34.44 -17.20 8.64
CA THR A 266 -34.81 -17.67 7.31
C THR A 266 -34.17 -19.03 7.00
N ASN A 267 -34.83 -19.84 6.16
CA ASN A 267 -34.28 -21.12 5.71
C ASN A 267 -33.24 -20.98 4.58
N ASN A 268 -33.05 -19.78 4.07
CA ASN A 268 -32.10 -19.51 3.00
C ASN A 268 -30.73 -19.19 3.59
N GLU A 269 -29.68 -19.76 3.02
CA GLU A 269 -28.31 -19.36 3.38
C GLU A 269 -28.09 -17.89 3.03
N LEU A 270 -27.62 -17.11 4.00
CA LEU A 270 -27.31 -15.70 3.83
C LEU A 270 -25.80 -15.49 3.82
N THR A 271 -25.37 -14.58 2.95
CA THR A 271 -24.00 -14.13 2.85
C THR A 271 -23.96 -12.63 3.11
N SER A 272 -22.86 -12.14 3.70
CA SER A 272 -22.70 -10.71 3.89
C SER A 272 -21.39 -10.19 3.34
N SER A 273 -21.45 -8.97 2.81
CA SER A 273 -20.29 -8.23 2.35
C SER A 273 -20.34 -6.78 2.81
N ASN A 274 -19.16 -6.18 2.99
CA ASN A 274 -19.00 -4.78 3.39
C ASN A 274 -18.02 -4.09 2.43
N ALA A 275 -18.30 -2.85 2.04
CA ALA A 275 -17.40 -2.01 1.28
C ALA A 275 -17.19 -0.69 2.01
N VAL A 276 -15.94 -0.28 2.17
CA VAL A 276 -15.59 0.89 2.99
C VAL A 276 -14.58 1.77 2.27
N LEU A 277 -14.84 3.07 2.23
CA LEU A 277 -13.92 4.11 1.80
C LEU A 277 -13.54 4.97 3.00
N GLN A 278 -12.25 5.05 3.33
CA GLN A 278 -11.73 5.71 4.52
C GLN A 278 -10.65 6.74 4.20
N LEU A 279 -10.64 7.81 4.98
CA LEU A 279 -9.51 8.72 5.12
C LEU A 279 -8.82 8.43 6.45
N GLY A 280 -7.49 8.32 6.44
CA GLY A 280 -6.68 7.99 7.61
C GLY A 280 -5.58 8.99 7.89
N PHE A 281 -5.09 8.95 9.13
CA PHE A 281 -3.95 9.72 9.60
C PHE A 281 -2.94 8.82 10.33
N ASP A 282 -1.69 8.89 9.90
CA ASP A 282 -0.55 8.11 10.40
C ASP A 282 0.28 8.90 11.41
N PHE A 283 0.63 8.24 12.52
CA PHE A 283 1.42 8.82 13.61
C PHE A 283 2.32 7.80 14.33
#